data_AF-A0A7S0ASS5-F1
#
_entry.id   AF-A0A7S0ASS5-F1
#
_cell.length_a   1.000
_cell.length_b   1.000
_cell.length_c   1.000
_cell.angle_alpha   90.00
_cell.angle_beta   90.00
_cell.angle_gamma   90.00
#
_symmetry.space_group_name_H-M   'P 1'
#
loop_
_entity.id
_entity.type
_entity.pdbx_description
1 polymer ?
#
loop_
_entity_poly.entity_id
_entity_poly.type
_entity_poly.pdbx_seq_one_letter_code
_entity_poly.pdbx_strand_id
1 'polypeptide(L)'
;AVLPVWNPKINPRDRSHIMPIITPCWPQMNSSYNVGPPQLRRLQQEFARAEQMIGNILQKKGKWQDLFQDGRSFFRQHFYFVQVSITAEDDDSFRIWQGYCESRMRNLIAALECEKAGTQAHPFGKCFRQNNLKGDAENDTGEENAQSVYRSLFYVALRFSPDVESVDLKPLLEDFLNMLNSWDEREDGMDLDVDILLQNELPQFVFQDEECDDDNDDQGSNEPG
;
A
#
# COMPACT_ATOMS: atom_id res chain seq x y z
N ALA A 1 26.80 20.75 -17.05
CA ALA A 1 25.81 19.84 -17.64
C ALA A 1 24.43 20.48 -17.52
N VAL A 2 23.59 20.42 -18.56
CA VAL A 2 22.20 20.88 -18.47
C VAL A 2 21.42 19.85 -17.66
N LEU A 3 20.78 20.27 -16.57
CA LEU A 3 19.95 19.37 -15.76
C LEU A 3 18.65 19.02 -16.51
N PRO A 4 18.12 17.80 -16.36
CA PRO A 4 16.87 17.40 -17.02
C PRO A 4 15.70 18.23 -16.49
N VAL A 5 14.87 18.76 -17.40
CA VAL A 5 13.65 19.53 -17.07
C VAL A 5 12.46 18.79 -17.67
N TRP A 6 11.39 18.65 -16.88
CA TRP A 6 10.15 18.01 -17.31
C TRP A 6 9.56 18.74 -18.52
N ASN A 7 9.40 18.02 -19.64
CA ASN A 7 8.87 18.60 -20.87
C ASN A 7 8.16 17.54 -21.75
N PRO A 8 6.82 17.44 -21.71
CA PRO A 8 6.07 16.42 -22.44
C PRO A 8 6.07 16.63 -23.97
N LYS A 9 6.44 17.82 -24.45
CA LYS A 9 6.57 18.09 -25.89
C LYS A 9 7.81 17.40 -26.46
N ILE A 10 8.89 17.37 -25.70
CA ILE A 10 10.20 16.88 -26.13
C ILE A 10 10.44 15.44 -25.66
N ASN A 11 10.11 15.13 -24.40
CA ASN A 11 10.38 13.84 -23.77
C ASN A 11 9.14 12.93 -23.78
N PRO A 12 9.18 11.77 -24.48
CA PRO A 12 8.07 10.81 -24.49
C PRO A 12 7.69 10.29 -23.10
N ARG A 13 8.65 10.13 -22.18
CA ARG A 13 8.39 9.68 -20.81
C ARG A 13 7.55 10.70 -20.03
N ASP A 14 7.86 11.98 -20.22
CA ASP A 14 7.09 13.06 -19.57
C ASP A 14 5.67 13.16 -20.13
N ARG A 15 5.51 12.83 -21.42
CA ARG A 15 4.21 12.79 -22.10
C ARG A 15 3.30 11.68 -21.58
N SER A 16 3.87 10.57 -21.08
CA SER A 16 3.08 9.47 -20.52
C SER A 16 2.61 9.73 -19.08
N HIS A 17 3.01 10.83 -18.43
CA HIS A 17 2.53 11.17 -17.09
C HIS A 17 1.05 11.59 -17.14
N ILE A 18 0.20 10.91 -16.36
CA ILE A 18 -1.26 11.09 -16.40
C ILE A 18 -1.79 12.12 -15.39
N MET A 19 -0.99 12.47 -14.39
CA MET A 19 -1.34 13.46 -13.36
C MET A 19 -0.11 14.27 -12.95
N PRO A 20 0.47 15.12 -13.81
CA PRO A 20 1.69 15.84 -13.50
C PRO A 20 1.48 16.96 -12.47
N ILE A 21 2.25 16.94 -11.38
CA ILE A 21 2.36 18.03 -10.40
C ILE A 21 3.81 18.52 -10.47
N ILE A 22 4.01 19.73 -10.99
CA ILE A 22 5.35 20.21 -11.35
C ILE A 22 5.96 21.03 -10.21
N THR A 23 7.20 20.68 -9.83
CA THR A 23 7.95 21.44 -8.84
C THR A 23 8.28 22.84 -9.35
N PRO A 24 8.14 23.89 -8.52
CA PRO A 24 8.30 25.27 -9.00
C PRO A 24 9.76 25.67 -9.22
N CYS A 25 10.70 25.05 -8.49
CA CYS A 25 12.12 25.35 -8.56
C CYS A 25 12.79 24.68 -9.76
N TRP A 26 13.77 25.36 -10.35
CA TRP A 26 14.58 24.79 -11.42
C TRP A 26 15.59 23.76 -10.87
N PRO A 27 15.83 22.63 -11.56
CA PRO A 27 15.09 22.15 -12.73
C PRO A 27 13.70 21.62 -12.34
N GLN A 28 12.67 22.04 -13.08
CA GLN A 28 11.30 21.62 -12.81
C GLN A 28 11.11 20.14 -13.12
N MET A 29 10.52 19.40 -12.20
CA MET A 29 10.30 17.96 -12.29
C MET A 29 8.84 17.62 -11.93
N ASN A 30 8.35 16.49 -12.42
CA ASN A 30 7.07 15.96 -11.98
C ASN A 30 7.22 15.24 -10.64
N SER A 31 6.59 15.71 -9.57
CA SER A 31 6.61 15.07 -8.24
C SER A 31 5.69 13.85 -8.15
N SER A 32 4.66 13.78 -8.99
CA SER A 32 3.66 12.71 -9.03
C SER A 32 3.88 11.73 -10.19
N TYR A 33 5.14 11.52 -10.60
CA TYR A 33 5.49 10.61 -11.70
C TYR A 33 5.17 9.13 -11.42
N ASN A 34 4.87 8.78 -10.16
CA ASN A 34 4.47 7.44 -9.74
C ASN A 34 2.97 7.17 -9.86
N VAL A 35 2.16 8.19 -10.16
CA VAL A 35 0.71 8.04 -10.30
C VAL A 35 0.41 7.26 -11.59
N GLY A 36 -0.08 6.03 -11.42
CA GLY A 36 -0.64 5.20 -12.49
C GLY A 36 -2.17 5.26 -12.54
N PRO A 37 -2.79 4.60 -13.54
CA PRO A 37 -4.25 4.60 -13.70
C PRO A 37 -5.04 4.18 -12.43
N PRO A 38 -4.63 3.13 -11.68
CA PRO A 38 -5.29 2.77 -10.42
C PRO A 38 -5.31 3.90 -9.40
N GLN A 39 -4.16 4.56 -9.21
CA GLN A 39 -4.00 5.65 -8.24
C GLN A 39 -4.80 6.88 -8.67
N LEU A 40 -4.76 7.25 -9.96
CA LEU A 40 -5.52 8.38 -10.48
C LEU A 40 -7.03 8.16 -10.30
N ARG A 41 -7.53 6.96 -10.61
CA ARG A 41 -8.93 6.58 -10.38
C ARG A 41 -9.31 6.78 -8.91
N ARG A 42 -8.47 6.29 -7.98
CA ARG A 42 -8.75 6.43 -6.55
C ARG A 42 -8.74 7.88 -6.08
N LEU A 43 -7.76 8.67 -6.52
CA LEU A 43 -7.68 10.10 -6.21
C LEU A 43 -8.94 10.84 -6.69
N GLN A 44 -9.40 10.59 -7.91
CA GLN A 44 -10.63 11.18 -8.45
C GLN A 44 -11.88 10.80 -7.64
N GLN A 45 -12.00 9.53 -7.24
CA GLN A 45 -13.09 9.06 -6.38
C GLN A 45 -13.08 9.74 -5.01
N GLU A 46 -11.91 9.87 -4.39
CA GLU A 46 -11.77 10.55 -3.10
C GLU A 46 -12.05 12.06 -3.20
N PHE A 47 -11.64 12.73 -4.28
CA PHE A 47 -11.97 14.14 -4.50
C PHE A 47 -13.49 14.34 -4.67
N ALA A 48 -14.16 13.48 -5.43
CA ALA A 48 -15.62 13.53 -5.57
C ALA A 48 -16.34 13.27 -4.24
N ARG A 49 -15.87 12.31 -3.45
CA ARG A 49 -16.39 12.04 -2.09
C ARG A 49 -16.20 13.25 -1.18
N ALA A 50 -15.00 13.84 -1.18
CA ALA A 50 -14.68 15.01 -0.37
C ALA A 50 -15.55 16.22 -0.76
N GLU A 51 -15.77 16.47 -2.05
CA GLU A 51 -16.67 17.52 -2.53
C GLU A 51 -18.09 17.38 -1.95
N GLN A 52 -18.66 16.17 -2.01
CA GLN A 52 -19.99 15.90 -1.46
C GLN A 52 -20.04 16.13 0.06
N MET A 53 -19.03 15.65 0.78
CA MET A 53 -18.94 15.81 2.24
C MET A 53 -18.78 17.28 2.65
N ILE A 54 -17.88 18.01 1.99
CA ILE A 54 -17.68 19.44 2.22
C ILE A 54 -18.97 20.22 1.93
N GLY A 55 -19.68 19.89 0.85
CA GLY A 55 -20.99 20.47 0.55
C GLY A 55 -22.00 20.28 1.70
N ASN A 56 -22.06 19.09 2.28
CA ASN A 56 -22.92 18.80 3.45
C ASN A 56 -22.47 19.56 4.70
N ILE A 57 -21.16 19.64 4.96
CA ILE A 57 -20.58 20.38 6.09
C ILE A 57 -20.92 21.86 6.00
N LEU A 58 -20.75 22.48 4.81
CA LEU A 58 -21.07 23.90 4.58
C LEU A 58 -22.57 24.19 4.77
N GLN A 59 -23.44 23.20 4.50
CA GLN A 59 -24.89 23.28 4.78
C GLN A 59 -25.24 22.95 6.24
N LYS A 60 -24.26 22.75 7.13
CA LYS A 60 -24.43 22.33 8.53
C LYS A 60 -25.15 20.98 8.70
N LYS A 61 -25.02 20.08 7.72
CA LYS A 61 -25.59 18.71 7.71
C LYS A 61 -24.56 17.61 8.03
N GLY A 62 -23.32 17.98 8.31
CA GLY A 62 -22.23 17.06 8.64
C GLY A 62 -21.16 17.73 9.48
N LYS A 63 -20.16 16.97 9.91
CA LYS A 63 -19.06 17.47 10.76
C LYS A 63 -17.73 17.34 10.03
N TRP A 64 -16.76 18.19 10.38
CA TRP A 64 -15.41 18.11 9.79
C TRP A 64 -14.70 16.79 10.10
N GLN A 65 -14.99 16.17 11.25
CA GLN A 65 -14.46 14.85 11.60
C GLN A 65 -14.85 13.78 10.56
N ASP A 66 -16.00 13.93 9.89
CA ASP A 66 -16.48 12.96 8.89
C ASP A 66 -15.58 12.92 7.65
N LEU A 67 -14.89 14.02 7.34
CA LEU A 67 -13.95 14.11 6.22
C LEU A 67 -12.67 13.30 6.48
N PHE A 68 -12.27 13.19 7.75
CA PHE A 68 -11.00 12.59 8.19
C PHE A 68 -11.17 11.20 8.81
N GLN A 69 -12.32 10.55 8.60
CA GLN A 69 -12.52 9.16 9.02
C GLN A 69 -11.48 8.23 8.37
N ASP A 70 -11.08 7.18 9.08
CA ASP A 70 -10.08 6.22 8.62
C ASP A 70 -10.50 5.59 7.26
N GLY A 71 -9.49 5.41 6.39
CA GLY A 71 -9.60 4.69 5.13
C GLY A 71 -9.93 3.20 5.25
N ARG A 72 -10.00 2.61 6.45
CA ARG A 72 -10.36 1.19 6.70
C ARG A 72 -11.73 0.76 6.16
N SER A 73 -12.62 1.71 5.84
CA SER A 73 -13.82 1.41 5.05
C SER A 73 -13.49 0.73 3.71
N PHE A 74 -12.28 0.90 3.20
CA PHE A 74 -11.71 0.18 2.06
C PHE A 74 -11.95 -1.33 2.14
N PHE A 75 -11.59 -1.98 3.25
CA PHE A 75 -11.73 -3.44 3.37
C PHE A 75 -13.18 -3.91 3.30
N ARG A 76 -14.14 -3.04 3.63
CA ARG A 76 -15.59 -3.32 3.54
C ARG A 76 -16.17 -3.08 2.13
N GLN A 77 -15.48 -2.32 1.28
CA GLN A 77 -15.96 -1.87 -0.04
C GLN A 77 -15.53 -2.77 -1.21
N HIS A 78 -14.74 -3.81 -0.93
CA HIS A 78 -14.17 -4.70 -1.92
C HIS A 78 -14.31 -6.16 -1.47
N PHE A 79 -14.48 -7.08 -2.43
CA PHE A 79 -14.72 -8.50 -2.14
C PHE A 79 -13.47 -9.36 -2.34
N TYR A 80 -12.61 -9.01 -3.29
CA TYR A 80 -11.38 -9.75 -3.61
C TYR A 80 -10.15 -8.91 -3.27
N PHE A 81 -9.13 -9.53 -2.69
CA PHE A 81 -7.89 -8.90 -2.31
C PHE A 81 -6.70 -9.75 -2.73
N VAL A 82 -5.63 -9.09 -3.14
CA VAL A 82 -4.28 -9.66 -3.19
C VAL A 82 -3.56 -9.16 -1.95
N GLN A 83 -3.18 -10.07 -1.08
CA GLN A 83 -2.34 -9.81 0.09
C GLN A 83 -0.90 -10.15 -0.28
N VAL A 84 0.03 -9.22 -0.05
CA VAL A 84 1.47 -9.47 -0.11
C VAL A 84 2.02 -9.47 1.30
N SER A 85 2.57 -10.60 1.72
CA SER A 85 3.16 -10.81 3.03
C SER A 85 4.67 -10.86 2.88
N ILE A 86 5.37 -9.92 3.51
CA ILE A 86 6.81 -9.83 3.51
C ILE A 86 7.29 -10.20 4.91
N THR A 87 8.23 -11.13 5.03
CA THR A 87 8.75 -11.60 6.31
C THR A 87 10.27 -11.63 6.35
N ALA A 88 10.84 -11.44 7.53
CA ALA A 88 12.23 -11.77 7.82
C ALA A 88 12.43 -12.16 9.29
N GLU A 89 13.51 -12.86 9.59
CA GLU A 89 13.85 -13.35 10.94
C GLU A 89 14.59 -12.31 11.80
N ASP A 90 15.17 -11.28 11.18
CA ASP A 90 15.87 -10.20 11.87
C ASP A 90 15.41 -8.81 11.38
N ASP A 91 15.50 -7.80 12.25
CA ASP A 91 14.95 -6.46 11.97
C ASP A 91 15.75 -5.72 10.87
N ASP A 92 17.06 -5.93 10.79
CA ASP A 92 17.90 -5.22 9.82
C ASP A 92 17.64 -5.76 8.41
N SER A 93 17.68 -7.07 8.21
CA SER A 93 17.26 -7.73 6.97
C SER A 93 15.81 -7.42 6.64
N PHE A 94 14.91 -7.42 7.63
CA PHE A 94 13.51 -7.06 7.41
C PHE A 94 13.38 -5.67 6.79
N ARG A 95 14.06 -4.65 7.34
CA ARG A 95 13.99 -3.28 6.84
C ARG A 95 14.48 -3.17 5.40
N ILE A 96 15.60 -3.83 5.08
CA ILE A 96 16.16 -3.78 3.72
C ILE A 96 15.25 -4.54 2.75
N TRP A 97 14.78 -5.74 3.13
CA TRP A 97 13.89 -6.56 2.32
C TRP A 97 12.53 -5.91 2.08
N GLN A 98 11.91 -5.39 3.14
CA GLN A 98 10.65 -4.67 3.09
C GLN A 98 10.75 -3.44 2.18
N GLY A 99 11.83 -2.65 2.29
CA GLY A 99 12.08 -1.52 1.41
C GLY A 99 12.28 -1.92 -0.06
N TYR A 100 13.01 -3.01 -0.30
CA TYR A 100 13.23 -3.55 -1.65
C TYR A 100 11.91 -3.95 -2.31
N CYS A 101 11.07 -4.71 -1.60
CA CYS A 101 9.77 -5.18 -2.07
C CYS A 101 8.75 -4.04 -2.20
N GLU A 102 8.67 -3.14 -1.22
CA GLU A 102 7.76 -1.99 -1.25
C GLU A 102 8.01 -1.11 -2.48
N SER A 103 9.28 -0.83 -2.79
CA SER A 103 9.66 -0.02 -3.96
C SER A 103 9.18 -0.61 -5.31
N ARG A 104 8.90 -1.92 -5.33
CA ARG A 104 8.47 -2.69 -6.49
C ARG A 104 6.99 -3.04 -6.48
N MET A 105 6.25 -2.76 -5.40
CA MET A 105 4.81 -2.99 -5.30
C MET A 105 4.03 -2.34 -6.45
N ARG A 106 4.52 -1.22 -6.96
CA ARG A 106 3.97 -0.56 -8.15
C ARG A 106 3.93 -1.44 -9.40
N ASN A 107 4.87 -2.38 -9.55
CA ASN A 107 4.94 -3.27 -10.71
C ASN A 107 3.81 -4.29 -10.63
N LEU A 108 3.57 -4.85 -9.43
CA LEU A 108 2.42 -5.71 -9.18
C LEU A 108 1.10 -4.97 -9.43
N ILE A 109 0.92 -3.78 -8.85
CA ILE A 109 -0.31 -2.98 -9.04
C ILE A 109 -0.55 -2.67 -10.52
N ALA A 110 0.50 -2.32 -11.27
CA ALA A 110 0.41 -2.04 -12.70
C ALA A 110 0.06 -3.30 -13.51
N ALA A 111 0.61 -4.45 -13.14
CA ALA A 111 0.31 -5.72 -13.81
C ALA A 111 -1.15 -6.16 -13.54
N LEU A 112 -1.65 -5.98 -12.31
CA LEU A 112 -3.02 -6.34 -11.92
C LEU A 112 -4.08 -5.48 -12.63
N GLU A 113 -3.72 -4.27 -13.07
CA GLU A 113 -4.61 -3.38 -13.82
C GLU A 113 -4.63 -3.74 -15.31
N CYS A 114 -5.70 -4.37 -15.78
CA CYS A 114 -5.82 -4.81 -17.16
C CYS A 114 -7.24 -4.61 -17.71
N GLU A 115 -7.42 -3.57 -18.51
CA GLU A 115 -8.71 -3.24 -19.13
C GLU A 115 -9.24 -4.37 -20.02
N LYS A 116 -8.36 -5.05 -20.77
CA LYS A 116 -8.74 -6.16 -21.67
C LYS A 116 -9.22 -7.40 -20.91
N ALA A 117 -8.65 -7.67 -19.74
CA ALA A 117 -9.09 -8.73 -18.84
C ALA A 117 -10.24 -8.27 -17.92
N GLY A 118 -10.64 -7.00 -17.99
CA GLY A 118 -11.66 -6.40 -17.15
C GLY A 118 -11.28 -6.28 -15.67
N THR A 119 -10.00 -6.30 -15.33
CA THR A 119 -9.48 -6.24 -13.95
C THR A 119 -9.03 -4.83 -13.58
N GLN A 120 -9.50 -4.35 -12.43
CA GLN A 120 -9.12 -3.07 -11.84
C GLN A 120 -8.45 -3.27 -10.48
N ALA A 121 -7.26 -2.71 -10.32
CA ALA A 121 -6.52 -2.74 -9.07
C ALA A 121 -6.86 -1.51 -8.21
N HIS A 122 -6.92 -1.72 -6.90
CA HIS A 122 -7.16 -0.69 -5.90
C HIS A 122 -6.19 -0.89 -4.73
N PRO A 123 -4.99 -0.29 -4.78
CA PRO A 123 -4.01 -0.45 -3.71
C PRO A 123 -4.47 0.25 -2.43
N PHE A 124 -4.27 -0.40 -1.28
CA PHE A 124 -4.37 0.25 0.02
C PHE A 124 -3.09 1.04 0.31
N GLY A 125 -3.22 2.30 0.70
CA GLY A 125 -2.08 3.22 0.82
C GLY A 125 -1.22 3.06 2.07
N LYS A 126 -1.58 2.13 2.97
CA LYS A 126 -0.83 1.79 4.18
C LYS A 126 -0.42 0.31 4.12
N CYS A 127 0.67 -0.03 4.79
CA CYS A 127 0.98 -1.43 5.11
C CYS A 127 0.72 -1.68 6.60
N PHE A 128 0.46 -2.93 6.96
CA PHE A 128 0.36 -3.34 8.36
C PHE A 128 1.66 -4.01 8.77
N ARG A 129 2.34 -3.45 9.76
CA ARG A 129 3.55 -4.04 10.31
C ARG A 129 3.22 -4.80 11.59
N GLN A 130 3.75 -6.01 11.70
CA GLN A 130 3.65 -6.88 12.86
C GLN A 130 5.06 -7.28 13.27
N ASN A 131 5.44 -6.96 14.51
CA ASN A 131 6.75 -7.30 15.05
C ASN A 131 6.58 -8.42 16.08
N ASN A 132 7.61 -9.26 16.23
CA ASN A 132 7.65 -10.32 17.25
C ASN A 132 6.46 -11.28 17.20
N LEU A 133 6.06 -11.69 15.99
CA LEU A 133 5.15 -12.82 15.87
C LEU A 133 5.87 -14.05 16.42
N LYS A 134 5.31 -14.67 17.46
CA LYS A 134 5.74 -16.01 17.88
C LYS A 134 5.33 -16.93 16.74
N GLY A 135 6.28 -17.61 16.11
CA GLY A 135 5.95 -18.59 15.06
C GLY A 135 4.91 -19.58 15.56
N ASP A 136 4.00 -20.01 14.68
CA ASP A 136 2.88 -20.93 14.98
C ASP A 136 3.33 -22.36 15.37
N ALA A 137 4.55 -22.52 15.89
CA ALA A 137 4.99 -23.75 16.51
C ALA A 137 4.36 -23.85 17.90
N GLU A 138 3.13 -24.39 17.96
CA GLU A 138 2.64 -25.10 19.15
C GLU A 138 3.54 -26.32 19.42
N ASN A 139 4.74 -26.07 19.94
CA ASN A 139 5.54 -27.13 20.54
C ASN A 139 5.13 -27.22 22.01
N ASP A 140 4.46 -28.32 22.36
CA ASP A 140 4.07 -28.76 23.72
C ASP A 140 5.28 -29.13 24.61
N THR A 141 6.43 -28.52 24.35
CA THR A 141 7.66 -28.67 25.10
C THR A 141 8.17 -27.27 25.36
N GLY A 142 8.14 -26.86 26.64
CA GLY A 142 8.47 -25.51 27.11
C GLY A 142 9.94 -25.09 26.89
N GLU A 143 10.35 -24.98 25.63
CA GLU A 143 11.56 -24.31 25.19
C GLU A 143 11.17 -23.00 24.50
N GLU A 144 11.44 -21.89 25.18
CA GLU A 144 11.22 -20.52 24.71
C GLU A 144 12.27 -20.11 23.65
N ASN A 145 12.27 -20.77 22.49
CA ASN A 145 13.04 -20.35 21.33
C ASN A 145 12.10 -20.02 20.14
N ALA A 146 11.02 -19.27 20.43
CA ALA A 146 10.21 -18.69 19.37
C ALA A 146 11.04 -17.58 18.70
N GLN A 147 11.61 -17.88 17.54
CA GLN A 147 12.33 -16.91 16.74
C GLN A 147 11.39 -15.77 16.36
N SER A 148 11.76 -14.53 16.68
CA SER A 148 10.97 -13.36 16.35
C SER A 148 10.85 -13.22 14.84
N VAL A 149 9.64 -13.28 14.31
CA VAL A 149 9.38 -12.98 12.90
C VAL A 149 8.87 -11.55 12.76
N TYR A 150 9.49 -10.80 11.85
CA TYR A 150 9.03 -9.49 11.41
C TYR A 150 8.18 -9.65 10.17
N ARG A 151 7.02 -8.98 10.10
CA ARG A 151 6.07 -9.12 9.01
C ARG A 151 5.48 -7.78 8.58
N SER A 152 5.37 -7.57 7.26
CA SER A 152 4.62 -6.47 6.66
C SER A 152 3.60 -7.01 5.68
N LEU A 153 2.36 -6.51 5.79
CA LEU A 153 1.24 -6.91 4.95
C LEU A 153 0.79 -5.72 4.09
N PHE A 154 0.75 -5.94 2.78
CA PHE A 154 0.20 -5.01 1.80
C PHE A 154 -1.06 -5.60 1.20
N TYR A 155 -2.04 -4.75 0.92
CA TYR A 155 -3.31 -5.18 0.34
C TYR A 155 -3.61 -4.40 -0.94
N VAL A 156 -3.97 -5.13 -1.98
CA VAL A 156 -4.51 -4.59 -3.23
C VAL A 156 -5.88 -5.20 -3.44
N ALA A 157 -6.93 -4.39 -3.35
CA ALA A 157 -8.26 -4.86 -3.69
C ALA A 157 -8.40 -5.00 -5.21
N LEU A 158 -9.16 -6.00 -5.65
CA LEU A 158 -9.48 -6.23 -7.04
C LEU A 158 -10.97 -6.02 -7.30
N ARG A 159 -11.27 -5.41 -8.44
CA ARG A 159 -12.62 -5.35 -9.01
C ARG A 159 -12.57 -5.91 -10.41
N PHE A 160 -13.59 -6.70 -10.74
CA PHE A 160 -13.75 -7.30 -12.05
C PHE A 160 -14.96 -6.69 -12.74
N SER A 161 -14.87 -6.58 -14.06
CA SER A 161 -15.99 -6.15 -14.89
C SER A 161 -17.10 -7.21 -14.86
N PRO A 162 -18.39 -6.84 -14.98
CA PRO A 162 -19.51 -7.79 -14.85
C PRO A 162 -19.46 -8.97 -15.84
N ASP A 163 -18.82 -8.77 -16.99
CA ASP A 163 -18.71 -9.76 -18.06
C ASP A 163 -17.55 -10.76 -17.86
N VAL A 164 -16.80 -10.63 -16.76
CA VAL A 164 -15.63 -11.46 -16.46
C VAL A 164 -16.01 -12.57 -15.48
N GLU A 165 -16.03 -13.82 -15.96
CA GLU A 165 -16.30 -14.99 -15.11
C GLU A 165 -15.09 -15.42 -14.27
N SER A 166 -13.90 -15.37 -14.85
CA SER A 166 -12.66 -15.78 -14.19
C SER A 166 -11.43 -15.10 -14.80
N VAL A 167 -10.45 -14.78 -13.96
CA VAL A 167 -9.15 -14.26 -14.37
C VAL A 167 -8.07 -15.10 -13.71
N ASP A 168 -7.14 -15.65 -14.50
CA ASP A 168 -5.97 -16.32 -13.96
C ASP A 168 -4.87 -15.29 -13.66
N LEU A 169 -4.58 -15.09 -12.38
CA LEU A 169 -3.54 -14.17 -11.92
C LEU A 169 -2.20 -14.87 -11.68
N LYS A 170 -2.14 -16.21 -11.69
CA LYS A 170 -0.94 -16.96 -11.30
C LYS A 170 0.30 -16.58 -12.12
N PRO A 171 0.25 -16.51 -13.47
CA PRO A 171 1.45 -16.20 -14.26
C PRO A 171 2.03 -14.82 -13.90
N LEU A 172 1.15 -13.85 -13.66
CA LEU A 172 1.52 -12.50 -13.26
C LEU A 172 2.16 -12.48 -11.87
N LEU A 173 1.61 -13.25 -10.92
CA LEU A 173 2.16 -13.35 -9.58
C LEU A 173 3.52 -14.06 -9.60
N GLU A 174 3.67 -15.13 -10.39
CA GLU A 174 4.94 -15.83 -10.58
C GLU A 174 6.01 -14.91 -11.18
N ASP A 175 5.68 -14.11 -12.19
CA ASP A 175 6.60 -13.12 -12.77
C ASP A 175 7.05 -12.09 -11.73
N PHE A 176 6.13 -11.62 -10.89
CA PHE A 176 6.45 -10.68 -9.82
C PHE A 176 7.35 -11.31 -8.76
N LEU A 177 7.02 -12.52 -8.30
CA LEU A 177 7.83 -13.29 -7.36
C LEU A 177 9.23 -13.56 -7.90
N ASN A 178 9.35 -14.00 -9.15
CA ASN A 178 10.63 -14.25 -9.81
C ASN A 178 11.51 -13.00 -9.85
N MET A 179 10.92 -11.84 -10.14
CA MET A 179 11.63 -10.55 -10.15
C MET A 179 12.13 -10.13 -8.77
N LEU A 180 11.39 -10.44 -7.70
CA LEU A 180 11.84 -10.16 -6.33
C LEU A 180 12.88 -11.18 -5.86
N ASN A 181 12.69 -12.45 -6.21
CA ASN A 181 13.57 -13.55 -5.84
C ASN A 181 14.93 -13.47 -6.52
N SER A 182 15.05 -12.77 -7.65
CA SER A 182 16.32 -12.53 -8.35
C SER A 182 17.18 -11.41 -7.74
N TRP A 183 16.87 -10.94 -6.52
CA TRP A 183 17.66 -9.90 -5.87
C TRP A 183 18.93 -10.46 -5.25
N ASP A 184 20.09 -9.93 -5.66
CA ASP A 184 21.39 -10.41 -5.23
C ASP A 184 21.68 -10.26 -3.73
N GLU A 185 21.02 -9.30 -3.04
CA GLU A 185 21.18 -9.07 -1.59
C GLU A 185 20.12 -9.81 -0.76
N ARG A 186 19.38 -10.75 -1.35
CA ARG A 186 18.44 -11.58 -0.60
C ARG A 186 19.21 -12.57 0.28
N GLU A 187 18.86 -12.62 1.55
CA GLU A 187 19.46 -13.51 2.55
C GLU A 187 18.48 -14.62 2.98
N ASP A 188 19.03 -15.65 3.65
CA ASP A 188 18.23 -16.69 4.29
C ASP A 188 17.34 -16.06 5.38
N GLY A 189 16.11 -16.55 5.50
CA GLY A 189 15.10 -15.99 6.41
C GLY A 189 14.27 -14.85 5.81
N MET A 190 14.68 -14.23 4.70
CA MET A 190 13.83 -13.29 3.96
C MET A 190 12.81 -14.04 3.08
N ASP A 191 11.53 -13.80 3.31
CA ASP A 191 10.47 -14.44 2.52
C ASP A 191 9.37 -13.49 2.07
N LEU A 192 8.64 -13.91 1.04
CA LEU A 192 7.51 -13.17 0.49
C LEU A 192 6.46 -14.10 -0.09
N ASP A 193 5.25 -13.98 0.43
CA ASP A 193 4.06 -14.68 -0.03
C ASP A 193 3.06 -13.73 -0.67
N VAL A 194 2.33 -14.25 -1.66
CA VAL A 194 1.21 -13.52 -2.27
C VAL A 194 -0.03 -14.40 -2.29
N ASP A 195 -1.03 -13.99 -1.50
CA ASP A 195 -2.30 -14.70 -1.35
C ASP A 195 -3.43 -13.94 -2.04
N ILE A 196 -4.38 -14.68 -2.61
CA ILE A 196 -5.65 -14.12 -3.06
C ILE A 196 -6.70 -14.46 -2.01
N LEU A 197 -7.27 -13.44 -1.38
CA LEU A 197 -8.21 -13.55 -0.27
C LEU A 197 -9.57 -12.96 -0.64
N LEU A 198 -10.63 -13.60 -0.16
CA LEU A 198 -11.95 -13.01 -0.07
C LEU A 198 -12.04 -12.06 1.13
N GLN A 199 -12.97 -11.11 1.09
CA GLN A 199 -13.18 -10.15 2.17
C GLN A 199 -13.38 -10.82 3.54
N ASN A 200 -14.09 -11.95 3.58
CA ASN A 200 -14.37 -12.69 4.81
C ASN A 200 -13.18 -13.53 5.32
N GLU A 201 -12.13 -13.68 4.52
CA GLU A 201 -10.87 -14.35 4.89
C GLU A 201 -9.84 -13.35 5.42
N LEU A 202 -10.12 -12.05 5.30
CA LEU A 202 -9.23 -11.00 5.80
C LEU A 202 -9.13 -11.04 7.33
N PRO A 203 -7.92 -10.85 7.89
CA PRO A 203 -7.72 -10.79 9.33
C PRO A 203 -8.51 -9.66 10.00
N GLN A 204 -9.06 -9.91 11.19
CA GLN A 204 -9.93 -8.93 11.87
C GLN A 204 -9.26 -7.57 12.14
N PHE A 205 -7.94 -7.56 12.37
CA PHE A 205 -7.20 -6.33 12.68
C PHE A 205 -7.23 -5.30 11.54
N VAL A 206 -7.47 -5.71 10.29
CA VAL A 206 -7.57 -4.74 9.17
C VAL A 206 -8.83 -3.88 9.26
N PHE A 207 -9.83 -4.31 10.04
CA PHE A 207 -11.11 -3.62 10.21
C PHE A 207 -11.23 -2.77 11.48
N GLN A 208 -10.28 -2.89 12.42
CA GLN A 208 -10.25 -2.18 13.71
C GLN A 208 -9.61 -0.82 13.54
N ASP A 209 -10.13 0.25 14.12
CA ASP A 209 -9.49 1.57 14.05
C ASP A 209 -8.12 1.51 14.76
N GLU A 210 -7.13 2.26 14.27
CA GLU A 210 -5.92 2.51 15.09
C GLU A 210 -6.41 3.25 16.34
N GLU A 211 -6.31 2.64 17.52
CA GLU A 211 -6.32 3.43 18.75
C GLU A 211 -5.20 4.45 18.56
N CYS A 212 -5.54 5.74 18.56
CA CYS A 212 -4.52 6.76 18.63
C CYS A 212 -3.73 6.46 19.91
N ASP A 213 -2.51 5.96 19.77
CA ASP A 213 -1.51 6.02 20.82
C ASP A 213 -1.23 7.52 21.06
N ASP A 214 -2.14 8.19 21.78
CA ASP A 214 -1.88 9.42 22.49
C ASP A 214 -1.00 9.05 23.70
N ASP A 215 0.26 8.66 23.44
CA ASP A 215 1.25 8.48 24.49
C ASP A 215 2.44 9.43 24.28
N ASN A 216 2.41 10.46 25.12
CA ASN A 216 3.55 11.03 25.83
C ASN A 216 4.69 11.63 25.00
N ASP A 217 4.45 12.80 24.42
CA ASP A 217 5.52 13.79 24.28
C ASP A 217 5.33 14.95 25.28
N ASP A 218 6.27 14.95 26.24
CA ASP A 218 6.83 16.11 26.93
C ASP A 218 6.05 16.76 28.09
N GLN A 219 6.19 16.16 29.28
CA GLN A 219 6.27 16.96 30.52
C GLN A 219 7.58 17.77 30.53
N GLY A 220 7.62 18.83 29.73
CA GLY A 220 8.63 19.87 29.79
C GLY A 220 8.39 20.80 30.99
N SER A 221 9.08 20.52 32.08
CA SER A 221 9.53 21.44 33.15
C SER A 221 9.04 22.90 33.08
N ASN A 222 8.09 23.25 33.95
CA ASN A 222 7.87 24.62 34.40
C ASN A 222 8.80 24.90 35.58
N GLU A 223 9.93 25.58 35.36
CA GLU A 223 10.63 26.31 36.43
C GLU A 223 10.00 27.70 36.57
N PRO A 224 9.61 28.15 37.77
CA PRO A 224 9.19 29.53 38.00
C PRO A 224 10.41 30.43 38.23
N GLY A 225 10.36 31.63 37.62
CA GLY A 225 11.24 32.76 37.94
C GLY A 225 10.85 33.50 39.22
#